data_AF-A0A158KVG6-F1
#
_entry.id   AF-A0A158KVG6-F1
#
_cell.length_a   1.000
_cell.length_b   1.000
_cell.length_c   1.000
_cell.angle_alpha   90.00
_cell.angle_beta   90.00
_cell.angle_gamma   90.00
#
_symmetry.space_group_name_H-M   'P 1'
#
loop_
_entity.id
_entity.type
_entity.pdbx_description
1 polymer ?
#
loop_
_entity_poly.entity_id
_entity_poly.type
_entity_poly.pdbx_seq_one_letter_code
_entity_poly.pdbx_strand_id
1 'polypeptide(L)'
;MLTELVETMDDLSLDERMRLGQANAHAFRHTFGTQSVADEVPVDVVQKILGHASLQTTTIYVQAEKQRVVEEVARYYAGVAAHKTGQ
;
A
#
# COMPACT_ATOMS: atom_id res chain seq x y z
N MET A 1 3.25 2.06 -24.63
CA MET A 1 3.92 2.56 -23.42
C MET A 1 3.81 4.08 -23.26
N LEU A 2 4.45 4.94 -24.08
CA LEU A 2 4.33 6.41 -23.91
C LEU A 2 2.92 6.92 -24.27
N THR A 3 2.34 6.45 -25.38
CA THR A 3 0.98 6.81 -25.82
C THR A 3 -0.08 6.35 -24.81
N GLU A 4 0.07 5.11 -24.32
CA GLU A 4 -0.80 4.47 -23.33
C GLU A 4 -0.79 5.20 -21.97
N LEU A 5 0.37 5.73 -21.56
CA LEU A 5 0.47 6.58 -20.38
C LEU A 5 -0.27 7.91 -20.58
N VAL A 6 -0.13 8.54 -21.75
CA VAL A 6 -0.82 9.82 -22.05
C VAL A 6 -2.33 9.64 -22.11
N GLU A 7 -2.80 8.56 -22.73
CA GLU A 7 -4.24 8.23 -22.80
C GLU A 7 -4.84 7.97 -21.41
N THR A 8 -4.17 7.20 -20.57
CA THR A 8 -4.65 6.92 -19.19
C THR A 8 -4.56 8.13 -18.26
N MET A 9 -3.73 9.13 -18.57
CA MET A 9 -3.75 10.37 -17.82
C MET A 9 -5.06 11.12 -17.99
N ASP A 10 -5.77 10.99 -19.12
CA ASP A 10 -7.02 11.72 -19.36
C ASP A 10 -8.16 11.33 -18.42
N ASP A 11 -8.12 10.11 -17.89
CA ASP A 11 -9.09 9.60 -16.91
C ASP A 11 -8.82 10.11 -15.48
N LEU A 12 -7.68 10.75 -15.22
CA LEU A 12 -7.32 11.26 -13.90
C LEU A 12 -7.86 12.67 -13.67
N SER A 13 -8.45 12.90 -12.50
CA SER A 13 -8.76 14.23 -11.99
C SER A 13 -7.50 15.08 -11.79
N LEU A 14 -7.67 16.41 -11.67
CA LEU A 14 -6.54 17.32 -11.42
C LEU A 14 -5.75 16.92 -10.17
N ASP A 15 -6.45 16.57 -9.10
CA ASP A 15 -5.84 16.15 -7.83
C ASP A 15 -5.01 14.86 -8.00
N GLU A 16 -5.53 13.88 -8.75
CA GLU A 16 -4.82 12.63 -9.03
C GLU A 16 -3.57 12.87 -9.88
N ARG A 17 -3.66 13.72 -10.92
CA ARG A 17 -2.50 14.10 -11.73
C ARG A 17 -1.44 14.82 -10.90
N MET A 18 -1.85 15.72 -10.00
CA MET A 18 -0.93 16.40 -9.09
C MET A 18 -0.23 15.43 -8.13
N ARG A 19 -0.97 14.47 -7.55
CA ARG A 19 -0.40 13.43 -6.69
C ARG A 19 0.57 12.54 -7.46
N LEU A 20 0.22 12.13 -8.68
CA LEU A 20 1.09 11.33 -9.54
C LEU A 20 2.37 12.10 -9.92
N GLY A 21 2.26 13.39 -10.22
CA GLY A 21 3.41 14.25 -10.51
C GLY A 21 4.38 14.44 -9.33
N GLN A 22 3.92 14.21 -8.09
CA GLN A 22 4.76 14.23 -6.89
C GLN A 22 5.38 12.86 -6.57
N ALA A 23 4.90 11.79 -7.20
CA ALA A 23 5.46 10.45 -7.01
C ALA A 23 6.84 10.32 -7.68
N ASN A 24 7.68 9.47 -7.11
CA ASN A 24 9.00 9.18 -7.63
C ASN A 24 9.26 7.67 -7.54
N ALA A 25 10.41 7.22 -8.08
CA ALA A 25 10.77 5.80 -8.08
C ALA A 25 10.77 5.17 -6.67
N HIS A 26 11.10 5.95 -5.63
CA HIS A 26 11.05 5.48 -4.26
C HIS A 26 9.60 5.28 -3.77
N ALA A 27 8.69 6.20 -4.10
CA ALA A 27 7.26 6.05 -3.80
C ALA A 27 6.67 4.78 -4.46
N PHE A 28 6.98 4.53 -5.73
CA PHE A 28 6.53 3.31 -6.42
C PHE A 28 7.10 2.04 -5.79
N ARG A 29 8.38 2.05 -5.39
CA ARG A 29 8.98 0.93 -4.64
C ARG A 29 8.23 0.67 -3.34
N HIS A 30 7.84 1.72 -2.63
CA HIS A 30 7.07 1.60 -1.41
C HIS A 30 5.70 0.98 -1.65
N THR A 31 4.97 1.46 -2.66
CA THR A 31 3.67 0.88 -3.04
C THR A 31 3.80 -0.60 -3.38
N PHE A 32 4.74 -0.98 -4.25
CA PHE A 32 4.96 -2.38 -4.61
C PHE A 32 5.30 -3.25 -3.40
N GLY A 33 6.22 -2.79 -2.53
CA GLY A 33 6.65 -3.55 -1.36
C GLY A 33 5.53 -3.78 -0.36
N THR A 34 4.75 -2.74 -0.04
CA THR A 34 3.59 -2.85 0.86
C THR A 34 2.52 -3.77 0.28
N GLN A 35 2.16 -3.58 -1.00
CA GLN A 35 1.12 -4.37 -1.66
C GLN A 35 1.50 -5.85 -1.72
N SER A 36 2.75 -6.16 -2.09
CA SER A 36 3.22 -7.55 -2.18
C SER A 36 3.15 -8.27 -0.83
N VAL A 37 3.51 -7.59 0.26
CA VAL A 37 3.43 -8.18 1.61
C VAL A 37 1.98 -8.36 2.05
N ALA A 38 1.09 -7.41 1.71
CA ALA A 38 -0.34 -7.53 1.97
C ALA A 38 -0.97 -8.70 1.20
N ASP A 39 -0.49 -8.96 -0.02
CA ASP A 39 -0.87 -10.10 -0.86
C ASP A 39 -0.11 -11.39 -0.48
N GLU A 40 0.41 -11.45 0.75
CA GLU A 40 1.07 -12.61 1.37
C GLU A 40 2.33 -13.12 0.64
N VAL A 41 2.94 -12.31 -0.22
CA VAL A 41 4.24 -12.65 -0.83
C VAL A 41 5.31 -12.73 0.28
N PRO A 42 6.09 -13.82 0.37
CA PRO A 42 7.13 -13.95 1.39
C PRO A 42 8.11 -12.78 1.38
N VAL A 43 8.42 -12.23 2.56
CA VAL A 43 9.23 -11.01 2.70
C VAL A 43 10.65 -11.17 2.12
N ASP A 44 11.21 -12.38 2.11
CA ASP A 44 12.50 -12.68 1.48
C ASP A 44 12.44 -12.68 -0.05
N VAL A 45 11.29 -13.03 -0.63
CA VAL A 45 11.03 -12.91 -2.08
C VAL A 45 10.91 -11.44 -2.46
N VAL A 46 10.13 -10.64 -1.71
CA VAL A 46 10.02 -9.19 -1.91
C VAL A 46 11.39 -8.51 -1.79
N GLN A 47 12.20 -8.92 -0.82
CA GLN A 47 13.57 -8.42 -0.64
C GLN A 47 14.45 -8.66 -1.88
N LYS A 48 14.38 -9.86 -2.47
CA LYS A 48 15.13 -10.20 -3.69
C LYS A 48 14.66 -9.40 -4.90
N ILE A 49 13.34 -9.26 -5.09
CA ILE A 49 12.76 -8.47 -6.20
C ILE A 49 13.20 -7.01 -6.10
N LEU A 50 13.19 -6.44 -4.89
CA LEU A 50 13.58 -5.05 -4.66
C LEU A 50 15.10 -4.83 -4.62
N GLY A 51 15.89 -5.91 -4.66
CA GLY A 51 17.36 -5.84 -4.61
C GLY A 51 17.90 -5.25 -3.30
N HIS A 52 17.17 -5.37 -2.19
CA HIS A 52 17.62 -4.85 -0.91
C HIS A 52 18.76 -5.70 -0.35
N ALA A 53 19.84 -5.08 0.11
CA ALA A 53 20.99 -5.79 0.68
C ALA A 53 20.70 -6.45 2.04
N SER A 54 19.65 -6.02 2.73
CA SER A 54 19.25 -6.53 4.03
C SER A 54 17.74 -6.71 4.11
N LEU A 55 17.31 -7.79 4.77
CA LEU A 55 15.91 -8.02 5.13
C LEU A 55 15.35 -6.90 6.01
N GLN A 56 16.19 -6.27 6.83
CA GLN A 56 15.78 -5.18 7.72
C GLN A 56 15.10 -4.03 6.97
N THR A 57 15.60 -3.69 5.77
CA THR A 57 15.03 -2.65 4.92
C THR A 57 13.66 -3.05 4.36
N THR A 58 13.42 -4.34 4.16
CA THR A 58 12.14 -4.86 3.65
C THR A 58 11.10 -5.04 4.76
N THR A 59 11.53 -5.26 6.01
CA THR A 59 10.63 -5.42 7.17
C THR A 59 9.71 -4.22 7.40
N ILE A 60 10.07 -3.03 6.90
CA ILE A 60 9.22 -1.83 6.95
C ILE A 60 7.82 -2.09 6.34
N TYR A 61 7.71 -2.96 5.32
CA TYR A 61 6.45 -3.29 4.67
C TYR A 61 5.58 -4.22 5.53
N VAL A 62 6.20 -5.12 6.30
CA VAL A 62 5.50 -6.02 7.23
C VAL A 62 4.88 -5.23 8.38
N GLN A 63 5.56 -4.19 8.86
CA GLN A 63 5.03 -3.31 9.91
C GLN A 63 3.82 -2.53 9.42
N ALA A 64 3.87 -2.03 8.19
CA ALA A 64 2.73 -1.36 7.57
C ALA A 64 1.50 -2.28 7.48
N GLU A 65 1.69 -3.53 7.05
CA GLU A 65 0.58 -4.48 6.96
C GLU A 65 0.00 -4.84 8.34
N LYS A 66 0.86 -5.10 9.34
CA LYS A 66 0.42 -5.33 10.72
C LYS A 66 -0.41 -4.17 11.27
N GLN A 67 -0.01 -2.93 10.99
CA GLN A 67 -0.75 -1.74 11.40
C GLN A 67 -2.14 -1.69 10.76
N ARG A 68 -2.25 -2.00 9.45
CA ARG A 68 -3.54 -2.08 8.74
C ARG A 68 -4.46 -3.13 9.34
N VAL A 69 -3.94 -4.32 9.66
CA VAL A 69 -4.72 -5.38 10.33
C VAL A 69 -5.29 -4.88 11.65
N VAL A 70 -4.48 -4.21 12.48
CA VAL A 70 -4.94 -3.66 13.77
C VAL A 70 -6.05 -2.61 13.57
N GLU A 71 -5.89 -1.72 12.59
CA GLU A 71 -6.88 -0.67 12.29
C GLU A 71 -8.22 -1.21 11.80
N GLU A 72 -8.21 -2.24 10.97
CA GLU A 72 -9.44 -2.89 10.47
C GLU A 72 -10.17 -3.64 11.59
N VAL A 73 -9.43 -4.38 12.42
CA VAL A 73 -10.00 -5.08 13.58
C VAL A 73 -10.60 -4.09 14.59
N ALA A 74 -9.91 -2.98 14.86
CA ALA A 74 -10.42 -1.93 15.74
C ALA A 74 -11.72 -1.32 15.22
N ARG A 75 -11.80 -1.03 13.90
CA ARG A 75 -13.03 -0.54 13.25
C ARG A 75 -14.18 -1.53 13.36
N TYR A 76 -13.91 -2.82 13.14
CA TYR A 76 -14.92 -3.87 13.29
C TYR A 76 -15.53 -3.87 14.71
N TYR A 77 -14.69 -3.88 15.75
CA TYR A 77 -15.18 -3.89 17.14
C TYR A 77 -15.91 -2.60 17.53
N ALA A 78 -15.48 -1.44 17.02
CA ALA A 78 -16.19 -0.18 17.23
C ALA A 78 -17.60 -0.21 16.61
N GLY A 79 -17.74 -0.75 15.40
CA GLY A 79 -19.05 -0.94 14.74
C GLY A 79 -19.96 -1.91 15.51
N VAL A 80 -19.41 -3.03 15.99
CA VAL A 80 -20.16 -4.00 16.81
C VAL A 80 -20.65 -3.38 18.12
N ALA A 81 -19.83 -2.56 18.78
CA ALA A 81 -20.22 -1.88 20.01
C ALA A 81 -21.36 -0.87 19.78
N ALA A 82 -21.29 -0.10 18.69
CA ALA A 82 -22.34 0.85 18.31
C ALA A 82 -23.68 0.15 18.02
N HIS A 83 -23.65 -1.02 17.37
CA HIS A 83 -24.87 -1.78 17.08
C HIS A 83 -25.54 -2.39 18.32
N LYS A 84 -24.76 -2.77 19.33
CA LYS A 84 -25.29 -3.29 20.61
C LYS A 84 -25.90 -2.20 21.51
N THR A 85 -25.57 -0.93 21.30
CA THR A 85 -26.04 0.18 22.14
C THR A 85 -27.35 0.79 21.61
N GLY A 86 -27.73 0.46 20.37
CA GLY A 86 -28.98 0.90 19.73
C GLY A 86 -30.13 -0.11 19.75
N GLN A 87 -29.98 -1.24 20.46
CA GLN A 87 -31.02 -2.25 20.70
C GLN A 87 -31.52 -2.20 22.14
#